data_AF-A0A351XEM8-F1
#
_entry.id   AF-A0A351XEM8-F1
#
_cell.length_a   1.000
_cell.length_b   1.000
_cell.length_c   1.000
_cell.angle_alpha   90.00
_cell.angle_beta   90.00
_cell.angle_gamma   90.00
#
_symmetry.space_group_name_H-M   'P 1'
#
loop_
_entity.id
_entity.type
_entity.pdbx_description
1 polymer ?
#
loop_
_entity_poly.entity_id
_entity_poly.type
_entity_poly.pdbx_seq_one_letter_code
_entity_poly.pdbx_strand_id
1 'polypeptide(L)'
;MSDLLTLAVELAWWQQTGIRAVLGLVAVLLPAGTLVYLFLFKMMSFMQSRLGPMEAGPHGSLQLLAEVGKFLQKEDIIPEKADRIVFKAAPFVVLISTFLLVLVIPAGPDAWFIDVDTGIFLA
;
A
#
# COMPACT_ATOMS: atom_id res chain seq x y z
N MET A 1 18.05 -16.14 -27.58
CA MET A 1 18.70 -15.20 -26.63
C MET A 1 17.81 -14.93 -25.41
N SER A 2 16.97 -15.88 -25.02
CA SER A 2 16.13 -15.88 -23.80
C SER A 2 16.69 -16.83 -22.74
N ASP A 3 17.38 -17.89 -23.17
CA ASP A 3 17.79 -19.01 -22.30
C ASP A 3 19.15 -18.81 -21.60
N LEU A 4 19.84 -17.70 -21.87
CA LEU A 4 21.11 -17.37 -21.21
C LEU A 4 20.92 -16.51 -19.94
N LEU A 5 19.72 -15.96 -19.71
CA LEU A 5 19.37 -15.22 -18.50
C LEU A 5 18.62 -16.07 -17.47
N THR A 6 18.09 -17.23 -17.85
CA THR A 6 17.39 -18.17 -16.96
C THR A 6 18.34 -18.96 -16.04
N LEU A 7 19.63 -19.03 -16.37
CA LEU A 7 20.63 -19.84 -15.65
C LEU A 7 21.19 -19.23 -14.36
N ALA A 8 20.82 -18.00 -13.98
CA ALA A 8 21.42 -17.34 -12.82
C ALA A 8 20.65 -17.54 -11.50
N VAL A 9 19.30 -17.69 -11.52
CA VAL A 9 18.49 -17.95 -10.32
C VAL A 9 17.19 -18.68 -10.70
N GLU A 10 17.17 -20.02 -10.62
CA GLU A 10 15.91 -20.79 -10.56
C GLU A 10 15.27 -20.51 -9.19
N LEU A 11 14.47 -19.45 -9.09
CA LEU A 11 13.79 -19.07 -7.86
C LEU A 11 12.75 -20.13 -7.50
N ALA A 12 12.81 -20.66 -6.28
CA ALA A 12 11.78 -21.53 -5.77
C ALA A 12 10.42 -20.81 -5.72
N TRP A 13 9.32 -21.55 -5.84
CA TRP A 13 7.96 -20.99 -5.90
C TRP A 13 7.62 -20.04 -4.74
N TRP A 14 8.14 -20.33 -3.54
CA TRP A 14 7.93 -19.49 -2.35
C TRP A 14 8.70 -18.16 -2.44
N GLN A 15 9.87 -18.15 -3.10
CA GLN A 15 10.64 -16.93 -3.35
C GLN A 15 9.94 -16.05 -4.38
N GLN A 16 9.44 -16.65 -5.46
CA GLN A 16 8.65 -15.93 -6.48
C GLN A 16 7.38 -15.31 -5.87
N THR A 17 6.67 -16.08 -5.06
CA THR A 17 5.46 -15.61 -4.35
C THR A 17 5.80 -14.47 -3.38
N GLY A 18 6.89 -14.60 -2.62
CA GLY A 18 7.35 -13.56 -1.70
C GLY A 18 7.71 -12.26 -2.42
N ILE A 19 8.45 -12.34 -3.52
CA ILE A 19 8.83 -11.18 -4.35
C ILE A 19 7.59 -10.49 -4.91
N ARG A 20 6.65 -11.26 -5.48
CA ARG A 20 5.38 -10.72 -6.00
C ARG A 20 4.57 -10.04 -4.89
N ALA A 21 4.44 -10.65 -3.72
CA ALA A 21 3.70 -10.04 -2.61
C ALA A 21 4.31 -8.70 -2.18
N VAL A 22 5.64 -8.62 -2.06
CA VAL A 22 6.35 -7.38 -1.72
C VAL A 22 6.17 -6.33 -2.82
N LEU A 23 6.29 -6.71 -4.09
CA LEU A 23 6.07 -5.79 -5.21
C LEU A 23 4.62 -5.26 -5.24
N GLY A 24 3.63 -6.12 -4.97
CA GLY A 24 2.22 -5.70 -4.86
C GLY A 24 2.00 -4.70 -3.73
N LEU A 25 2.61 -4.95 -2.57
CA LEU A 25 2.55 -4.00 -1.44
C LEU A 25 3.18 -2.65 -1.79
N VAL A 26 4.35 -2.66 -2.44
CA VAL A 26 5.04 -1.45 -2.90
C VAL A 26 4.20 -0.71 -3.96
N ALA A 27 3.58 -1.45 -4.89
CA ALA A 27 2.72 -0.91 -5.93
C ALA A 27 1.47 -0.21 -5.38
N VAL A 28 0.99 -0.59 -4.19
CA VAL A 28 -0.10 0.12 -3.49
C VAL A 28 0.43 1.29 -2.68
N LEU A 29 1.40 1.03 -1.80
CA LEU A 29 1.81 1.97 -0.76
C LEU A 29 2.55 3.18 -1.35
N LEU A 30 3.36 2.99 -2.39
CA LEU A 30 4.08 4.11 -3.00
C LEU A 30 3.12 5.12 -3.66
N PRO A 31 2.23 4.73 -4.60
CA PRO A 31 1.28 5.67 -5.17
C PRO A 31 0.35 6.28 -4.12
N ALA A 32 -0.17 5.48 -3.18
CA ALA A 32 -1.04 5.98 -2.13
C ALA A 32 -0.33 7.03 -1.26
N GLY A 33 0.89 6.75 -0.79
CA GLY A 33 1.71 7.69 -0.04
C GLY A 33 2.02 8.95 -0.84
N THR A 34 2.43 8.81 -2.10
CA THR A 34 2.71 9.94 -2.99
C THR A 34 1.46 10.82 -3.18
N LEU A 35 0.29 10.24 -3.36
CA LEU A 35 -0.97 10.98 -3.45
C LEU A 35 -1.26 11.73 -2.14
N VAL A 36 -1.11 11.09 -0.98
CA VAL A 36 -1.33 11.79 0.29
C VAL A 36 -0.37 12.96 0.47
N TYR A 37 0.92 12.77 0.19
CA TYR A 37 1.90 13.84 0.36
C TYR A 37 1.72 14.97 -0.67
N LEU A 38 1.68 14.67 -1.97
CA LEU A 38 1.64 15.69 -3.01
C LEU A 38 0.24 16.31 -3.14
N PHE A 39 -0.80 15.50 -3.18
CA PHE A 39 -2.16 15.99 -3.39
C PHE A 39 -2.74 16.53 -2.08
N LEU A 40 -2.89 15.68 -1.05
CA LEU A 40 -3.59 16.06 0.18
C LEU A 40 -2.82 17.10 0.99
N PHE A 41 -1.50 16.97 1.16
CA PHE A 41 -0.75 17.89 2.01
C PHE A 41 -0.25 19.13 1.28
N LYS A 42 0.32 18.98 0.09
CA LYS A 42 0.91 20.12 -0.64
C LYS A 42 -0.13 20.85 -1.48
N MET A 43 -0.76 20.16 -2.44
CA MET A 43 -1.64 20.79 -3.40
C MET A 43 -2.84 21.47 -2.72
N MET A 44 -3.52 20.79 -1.80
CA MET A 44 -4.65 21.39 -1.05
C MET A 44 -4.24 22.60 -0.22
N SER A 45 -3.03 22.61 0.34
CA SER A 45 -2.54 23.77 1.11
C SER A 45 -2.28 24.96 0.19
N PHE A 46 -1.69 24.73 -0.98
CA PHE A 46 -1.48 25.79 -1.98
C PHE A 46 -2.79 26.37 -2.51
N MET A 47 -3.83 25.53 -2.69
CA MET A 47 -5.18 26.01 -3.04
C MET A 47 -5.77 26.95 -1.97
N GLN A 48 -5.34 26.80 -0.71
CA GLN A 48 -5.74 27.63 0.43
C GLN A 48 -4.78 28.79 0.69
N SER A 49 -3.84 29.09 -0.23
CA SER A 49 -2.81 30.12 -0.07
C SER A 49 -1.95 29.95 1.19
N ARG A 50 -1.69 28.71 1.62
CA ARG A 50 -0.76 28.39 2.71
C ARG A 50 0.23 27.31 2.31
N LEU A 51 1.37 27.28 2.98
CA LEU A 51 2.32 26.18 2.80
C LEU A 51 1.79 24.91 3.49
N GLY A 52 1.97 23.77 2.83
CA GLY A 52 1.77 22.46 3.45
C GLY A 52 2.86 22.17 4.51
N PRO A 53 2.91 20.95 5.06
CA PRO A 53 3.91 20.57 6.07
C PRO A 53 5.34 20.89 5.60
N MET A 54 6.13 21.54 6.46
CA MET A 54 7.53 21.93 6.16
C MET A 54 8.56 21.40 7.16
N GLU A 55 8.10 20.91 8.32
CA GLU A 55 8.96 20.59 9.47
C GLU A 55 9.57 19.18 9.42
N ALA A 56 8.78 18.17 9.01
CA ALA A 56 9.20 16.79 9.00
C ALA A 56 10.10 16.47 7.77
N GLY A 57 11.38 16.81 7.86
CA GLY A 57 12.35 16.65 6.77
C GLY A 57 12.25 17.75 5.70
N PRO A 58 13.09 17.72 4.65
CA PRO A 58 13.09 18.75 3.61
C PRO A 58 11.70 18.88 2.96
N HIS A 59 11.08 20.05 3.09
CA HIS A 59 9.72 20.31 2.61
C HIS A 59 8.66 19.35 3.20
N GLY A 60 8.86 18.76 4.38
CA GLY A 60 7.88 17.83 4.96
C GLY A 60 7.85 16.45 4.32
N SER A 61 8.89 16.02 3.60
CA SER A 61 8.95 14.71 2.93
C SER A 61 8.83 13.51 3.87
N LEU A 62 9.21 13.66 5.14
CA LEU A 62 9.12 12.61 6.16
C LEU A 62 7.81 12.68 6.96
N GLN A 63 6.89 13.56 6.59
CA GLN A 63 5.61 13.74 7.28
C GLN A 63 4.80 12.43 7.37
N LEU A 64 4.72 11.66 6.28
CA LEU A 64 3.99 10.38 6.28
C LEU A 64 4.58 9.37 7.26
N LEU A 65 5.91 9.31 7.36
CA LEU A 65 6.58 8.44 8.32
C LEU A 65 6.35 8.90 9.76
N ALA A 66 6.36 10.22 10.00
CA ALA A 66 6.03 10.78 11.30
C ALA A 66 4.59 10.47 11.71
N GLU A 67 3.64 10.45 10.77
CA GLU A 67 2.25 10.06 11.03
C GLU A 67 2.11 8.58 11.40
N VAL A 68 2.84 7.69 10.72
CA VAL A 68 2.90 6.27 11.12
C VAL A 68 3.44 6.14 12.55
N GLY A 69 4.55 6.81 12.87
CA GLY A 69 5.12 6.82 14.21
C GLY A 69 4.13 7.32 15.27
N LYS A 70 3.37 8.37 14.95
CA LYS A 70 2.31 8.91 15.82
C LYS A 70 1.20 7.88 16.06
N PHE A 71 0.76 7.15 15.03
CA PHE A 71 -0.29 6.14 15.20
C PHE A 71 0.16 4.95 16.06
N LEU A 72 1.44 4.55 15.98
CA LEU A 72 2.00 3.51 16.84
C LEU A 72 2.04 3.89 18.32
N GLN A 73 2.14 5.19 18.62
CA GLN A 73 2.17 5.71 20.00
C GLN A 73 0.77 5.94 20.59
N LYS A 74 -0.28 5.92 19.77
CA LYS A 74 -1.64 6.15 20.25
C LYS A 74 -2.14 4.95 21.03
N GLU A 75 -2.89 5.23 22.09
CA GLU A 75 -3.62 4.23 22.85
C GLU A 75 -4.76 3.63 22.00
N ASP A 76 -4.87 2.30 22.03
CA ASP A 76 -5.95 1.55 21.39
C ASP A 76 -7.16 1.50 22.33
N ILE A 77 -8.09 2.46 22.16
CA ILE A 77 -9.29 2.59 23.00
C ILE A 77 -10.46 1.85 22.34
N ILE A 78 -11.13 0.99 23.12
CA ILE A 78 -12.30 0.23 22.66
C ILE A 78 -13.49 0.61 23.54
N PRO A 79 -14.66 0.92 22.97
CA PRO A 79 -15.86 1.21 23.75
C PRO A 79 -16.26 0.04 24.65
N GLU A 80 -16.69 0.32 25.88
CA GLU A 80 -17.01 -0.72 26.88
C GLU A 80 -18.11 -1.69 26.43
N LYS A 81 -19.08 -1.20 25.66
CA LYS A 81 -20.22 -1.98 25.16
C LYS A 81 -19.97 -2.64 23.79
N ALA A 82 -18.78 -2.48 23.21
CA ALA A 82 -18.47 -3.04 21.90
C ALA A 82 -17.96 -4.48 22.00
N ASP A 83 -18.30 -5.31 21.00
CA ASP A 83 -17.64 -6.59 20.81
C ASP A 83 -16.17 -6.33 20.40
N ARG A 84 -15.24 -6.79 21.24
CA ARG A 84 -13.81 -6.53 21.07
C ARG A 84 -13.23 -7.16 19.81
N ILE A 85 -13.69 -8.34 19.43
CA ILE A 85 -13.13 -9.07 18.28
C ILE A 85 -13.60 -8.41 17.00
N VAL A 86 -14.91 -8.17 16.88
CA VAL A 86 -15.49 -7.56 15.69
C VAL A 86 -14.96 -6.13 15.50
N PHE A 87 -14.91 -5.33 16.57
CA PHE A 87 -14.42 -3.96 16.50
C PHE A 87 -12.95 -3.88 16.04
N LYS A 88 -12.09 -4.77 16.56
CA LYS A 88 -10.69 -4.83 16.13
C LYS A 88 -10.52 -5.38 14.72
N ALA A 89 -11.32 -6.37 14.32
CA ALA A 89 -11.18 -7.02 13.02
C ALA A 89 -11.71 -6.15 11.87
N ALA A 90 -12.73 -5.32 12.10
CA ALA A 90 -13.40 -4.56 11.04
C ALA A 90 -12.45 -3.71 10.17
N PRO A 91 -11.50 -2.92 10.72
CA PRO A 91 -10.53 -2.18 9.91
C PRO A 91 -9.64 -3.10 9.05
N PHE A 92 -9.24 -4.27 9.57
CA PHE A 92 -8.42 -5.21 8.82
C PHE A 92 -9.18 -5.83 7.66
N VAL A 93 -10.47 -6.14 7.82
CA VAL A 93 -11.29 -6.69 6.73
C VAL A 93 -11.31 -5.74 5.54
N VAL A 94 -11.59 -4.46 5.78
CA VAL A 94 -11.63 -3.42 4.73
C VAL A 94 -10.26 -3.21 4.10
N LEU A 95 -9.21 -3.20 4.92
CA LEU A 95 -7.85 -3.02 4.44
C LEU A 95 -7.42 -4.22 3.57
N ILE A 96 -7.54 -5.44 4.07
CA ILE A 96 -7.18 -6.65 3.33
C ILE A 96 -7.97 -6.75 2.02
N SER A 97 -9.29 -6.52 2.04
CA SER A 97 -10.09 -6.58 0.81
C SER A 97 -9.62 -5.59 -0.24
N THR A 98 -9.26 -4.36 0.18
CA THR A 98 -8.76 -3.33 -0.74
C THR A 98 -7.38 -3.68 -1.32
N PHE A 99 -6.48 -4.22 -0.50
CA PHE A 99 -5.14 -4.61 -0.97
C PHE A 99 -5.20 -5.82 -1.92
N LEU A 100 -6.17 -6.73 -1.75
CA LEU A 100 -6.35 -7.87 -2.65
C LEU A 100 -6.72 -7.47 -4.08
N LEU A 101 -7.31 -6.29 -4.30
CA LEU A 101 -7.66 -5.79 -5.64
C LEU A 101 -6.44 -5.68 -6.57
N VAL A 102 -5.25 -5.44 -6.01
CA VAL A 102 -4.02 -5.34 -6.80
C VAL A 102 -3.63 -6.66 -7.46
N LEU A 103 -4.10 -7.79 -6.94
CA LEU A 103 -3.83 -9.09 -7.56
C LEU A 103 -4.42 -9.21 -8.97
N VAL A 104 -5.47 -8.44 -9.25
CA VAL A 104 -6.22 -8.49 -10.50
C VAL A 104 -5.75 -7.43 -11.50
N ILE A 105 -5.11 -6.36 -11.03
CA ILE A 105 -4.73 -5.24 -11.90
C ILE A 105 -3.50 -5.63 -12.74
N PRO A 106 -3.60 -5.70 -14.07
CA PRO A 106 -2.45 -5.97 -14.92
C PRO A 106 -1.57 -4.71 -15.01
N ALA A 107 -0.30 -4.82 -14.67
CA ALA A 107 0.68 -3.74 -14.83
C ALA A 107 1.26 -3.70 -16.26
N GLY A 108 1.18 -4.81 -17.00
CA GLY A 108 1.61 -4.90 -18.39
C GLY A 108 1.44 -6.30 -18.99
N PRO A 109 1.82 -6.50 -20.27
CA PRO A 109 1.59 -7.73 -21.01
C PRO A 109 2.30 -8.98 -20.49
N ASP A 110 3.30 -8.83 -19.63
CA ASP A 110 4.01 -9.93 -18.95
C ASP A 110 4.11 -9.68 -17.43
N ALA A 111 3.33 -8.71 -16.92
CA ALA A 111 3.43 -8.20 -15.55
C ALA A 111 2.05 -8.25 -14.87
N TRP A 112 1.68 -9.43 -14.39
CA TRP A 112 0.48 -9.70 -13.61
C TRP A 112 0.83 -10.50 -12.34
N PHE A 113 0.02 -10.34 -11.30
CA PHE A 113 0.19 -11.10 -10.05
C PHE A 113 -0.43 -12.49 -10.14
N ILE A 114 -1.67 -12.56 -10.64
CA ILE A 114 -2.42 -13.79 -10.86
C ILE A 114 -3.05 -13.71 -12.26
N ASP A 115 -2.95 -14.81 -13.00
CA ASP A 115 -3.63 -14.99 -14.29
C ASP A 115 -4.96 -15.70 -14.04
N VAL A 116 -6.06 -14.96 -14.11
CA VAL A 116 -7.43 -15.43 -13.87
C VAL A 116 -8.36 -14.91 -14.96
N ASP A 117 -9.09 -15.80 -15.62
CA ASP A 117 -10.06 -15.43 -16.66
C ASP A 117 -11.19 -14.51 -16.15
N THR A 118 -11.51 -14.61 -14.86
CA THR A 118 -12.58 -13.86 -14.20
C THR A 118 -12.05 -12.72 -13.33
N GLY A 119 -10.96 -12.07 -13.74
CA GLY A 119 -10.35 -10.96 -12.99
C GLY A 119 -11.37 -9.86 -12.65
N ILE A 120 -12.11 -9.36 -13.64
CA ILE A 120 -13.06 -8.25 -13.47
C ILE A 120 -14.16 -8.55 -12.42
N PHE A 121 -14.51 -9.81 -12.20
CA PHE A 121 -15.49 -10.19 -11.17
C PHE A 121 -14.90 -10.22 -9.76
N LEU A 122 -13.58 -10.44 -9.65
CA LEU A 122 -12.86 -10.49 -8.38
C LEU A 122 -12.37 -9.11 -7.92
N ALA A 123 -12.29 -8.13 -8.83
CA ALA A 123 -11.99 -6.72 -8.54
C ALA A 123 -13.25 -5.95 -8.11
#